data_AF-A0AA88JF53-F1
#
_entry.id   AF-A0AA88JF53-F1
#
_cell.length_a   1.000
_cell.length_b   1.000
_cell.length_c   1.000
_cell.angle_alpha   90.00
_cell.angle_beta   90.00
_cell.angle_gamma   90.00
#
_symmetry.space_group_name_H-M   'P 1'
#
loop_
_entity.id
_entity.type
_entity.pdbx_description
1 polymer ?
#
loop_
_entity_poly.entity_id
_entity_poly.type
_entity_poly.pdbx_seq_one_letter_code
_entity_poly.pdbx_strand_id
1 'polypeptide(L)'
;MKYNIRTLPARFGGKNVAYFAVGLLLLNYIGAIAAAILLPQAFKRSVMLPSHIIPPLVLLFQARKLNKANYGKEESANFYQFLLQLVLSEFVSFPFM
;
A
#
# COMPACT_ATOMS: atom_id res chain seq x y z
N MET A 1 15.07 -4.24 -21.80
CA MET A 1 16.06 -4.93 -20.94
C MET A 1 17.50 -4.60 -21.36
N LYS A 2 17.81 -3.33 -21.60
CA LYS A 2 19.07 -2.89 -22.25
C LYS A 2 20.34 -3.19 -21.43
N TYR A 3 20.23 -3.31 -20.10
CA TYR A 3 21.36 -3.48 -19.19
C TYR A 3 21.34 -4.80 -18.39
N ASN A 4 20.51 -5.77 -18.80
CA ASN A 4 20.34 -7.07 -18.10
C ASN A 4 20.04 -6.96 -16.58
N ILE A 5 19.51 -5.82 -16.11
CA ILE A 5 19.09 -5.65 -14.72
C ILE A 5 17.80 -6.44 -14.51
N ARG A 6 17.86 -7.46 -13.63
CA ARG A 6 16.72 -8.30 -13.27
C ARG A 6 16.04 -7.76 -12.01
N THR A 7 15.10 -6.84 -12.19
CA THR A 7 14.22 -6.38 -11.10
C THR A 7 13.05 -7.33 -10.88
N LEU A 8 12.34 -7.20 -9.75
CA LEU A 8 11.12 -7.99 -9.51
C LEU A 8 10.10 -7.85 -10.66
N PRO A 9 9.76 -6.63 -11.15
CA PRO A 9 8.86 -6.49 -12.30
C PRO A 9 9.42 -7.11 -13.59
N ALA A 10 10.74 -7.10 -13.79
CA ALA A 10 11.36 -7.72 -14.96
C ALA A 10 11.31 -9.26 -14.91
N ARG A 11 11.27 -9.86 -13.72
CA ARG A 11 11.22 -11.32 -13.52
C ARG A 11 9.80 -11.87 -13.43
N PHE A 12 8.90 -11.17 -12.73
CA PHE A 12 7.56 -11.65 -12.40
C PHE A 12 6.44 -10.89 -13.11
N GLY A 13 6.76 -9.82 -13.83
CA GLY A 13 5.80 -8.95 -14.51
C GLY A 13 5.26 -7.84 -13.60
N GLY A 14 5.01 -6.66 -14.18
CA GLY A 14 4.53 -5.49 -13.44
C GLY A 14 3.21 -5.74 -12.71
N LYS A 15 2.29 -6.47 -13.34
CA LYS A 15 0.99 -6.86 -12.75
C LYS A 15 1.15 -7.65 -11.46
N ASN A 16 1.93 -8.72 -11.49
CA ASN A 16 2.07 -9.62 -10.34
C ASN A 16 2.80 -8.92 -9.20
N VAL A 17 3.80 -8.09 -9.50
CA VAL A 17 4.52 -7.32 -8.48
C VAL A 17 3.62 -6.24 -7.86
N ALA A 18 2.82 -5.54 -8.66
CA ALA A 18 1.86 -4.57 -8.12
C ALA A 18 0.82 -5.24 -7.21
N TYR A 19 0.27 -6.38 -7.60
CA TYR A 19 -0.66 -7.14 -6.77
C TYR A 19 -0.01 -7.68 -5.50
N PHE A 20 1.23 -8.13 -5.58
CA PHE A 20 1.98 -8.55 -4.41
C PHE A 20 2.18 -7.39 -3.42
N ALA A 21 2.61 -6.22 -3.90
CA ALA A 21 2.79 -5.03 -3.06
C ALA A 21 1.47 -4.56 -2.42
N VAL A 22 0.39 -4.51 -3.20
CA VAL A 22 -0.95 -4.18 -2.69
C VAL A 22 -1.39 -5.19 -1.64
N GLY A 23 -1.24 -6.49 -1.91
CA GLY A 23 -1.62 -7.55 -0.98
C GLY A 23 -0.87 -7.46 0.34
N LEU A 24 0.45 -7.23 0.29
CA LEU A 24 1.28 -7.06 1.48
C LEU A 24 0.82 -5.87 2.34
N LEU A 25 0.53 -4.73 1.72
CA LEU A 25 0.04 -3.54 2.42
C LEU A 25 -1.37 -3.75 2.99
N LEU A 26 -2.28 -4.43 2.26
CA LEU A 26 -3.61 -4.76 2.79
C LEU A 26 -3.52 -5.67 4.02
N LEU A 27 -2.64 -6.67 4.00
CA LEU A 27 -2.41 -7.52 5.18
C LEU A 27 -1.85 -6.71 6.36
N ASN A 28 -0.97 -5.74 6.10
CA ASN A 28 -0.49 -4.82 7.14
C ASN A 28 -1.64 -4.02 7.77
N TYR A 29 -2.52 -3.42 6.96
CA TYR A 29 -3.70 -2.71 7.47
C TYR A 29 -4.63 -3.62 8.28
N ILE A 30 -4.89 -4.84 7.80
CA ILE A 30 -5.72 -5.81 8.53
C ILE A 30 -5.09 -6.14 9.89
N GLY A 31 -3.78 -6.39 9.93
CA GLY A 31 -3.04 -6.65 11.16
C GLY A 31 -3.10 -5.47 12.13
N ALA A 32 -2.92 -4.24 11.64
CA ALA A 32 -2.99 -3.02 12.44
C ALA A 32 -4.40 -2.77 13.02
N ILE A 33 -5.45 -2.97 12.21
CA ILE A 33 -6.85 -2.89 12.66
C ILE A 33 -7.13 -3.96 13.73
N ALA A 34 -6.70 -5.20 13.49
CA ALA A 34 -6.86 -6.29 14.46
C ALA A 34 -6.13 -5.97 15.78
N ALA A 35 -4.91 -5.45 15.72
CA ALA A 35 -4.16 -5.02 16.90
C ALA A 35 -4.89 -3.90 17.67
N ALA A 36 -5.45 -2.90 16.98
CA ALA A 36 -6.23 -1.83 17.60
C ALA A 36 -7.48 -2.35 18.34
N ILE A 37 -8.13 -3.39 17.80
CA ILE A 37 -9.31 -4.02 18.40
C ILE A 37 -8.90 -4.92 19.57
N LEU A 38 -7.89 -5.76 19.40
CA LEU A 38 -7.49 -6.75 20.41
C LEU A 38 -6.69 -6.16 21.57
N LEU A 39 -6.00 -5.03 21.34
CA LEU A 39 -5.13 -4.36 22.33
C LEU A 39 -5.55 -2.90 22.55
N PRO A 40 -6.75 -2.62 23.11
CA PRO A 40 -7.24 -1.26 23.35
C PRO A 40 -6.29 -0.38 24.17
N GLN A 41 -5.53 -0.98 25.08
CA GLN A 41 -4.61 -0.27 25.97
C GLN A 41 -3.33 0.19 25.28
N ALA A 42 -2.99 -0.37 24.11
CA ALA A 42 -1.78 -0.04 23.38
C ALA A 42 -1.99 1.09 22.35
N PHE A 43 -3.23 1.31 21.89
CA PHE A 43 -3.54 2.24 20.79
C PHE A 43 -4.78 3.06 21.06
N LYS A 44 -4.73 4.35 20.73
CA LYS A 44 -5.89 5.25 20.67
C LYS A 44 -6.75 4.88 19.47
N ARG A 45 -7.75 4.02 19.70
CA ARG A 45 -8.67 3.51 18.67
C ARG A 45 -9.33 4.59 17.82
N SER A 46 -9.63 5.75 18.39
CA SER A 46 -10.22 6.90 17.69
C SER A 46 -9.34 7.45 16.57
N VAL A 47 -8.02 7.26 16.65
CA VAL A 47 -7.05 7.63 15.61
C VAL A 47 -6.63 6.41 14.80
N MET A 48 -6.29 5.31 15.49
CA MET A 48 -5.77 4.09 14.87
C MET A 48 -6.73 3.49 13.84
N LEU A 49 -8.03 3.41 14.14
CA LEU A 49 -9.00 2.79 13.21
C LEU A 49 -9.23 3.62 11.95
N PRO A 50 -9.58 4.93 12.01
CA PRO A 50 -9.75 5.73 10.80
C PRO A 50 -8.48 5.76 9.94
N SER A 51 -7.31 5.92 10.56
CA SER A 51 -6.01 5.97 9.87
C SER A 51 -5.60 4.67 9.21
N HIS A 52 -6.22 3.52 9.54
CA HIS A 52 -5.92 2.24 8.91
C HIS A 52 -7.09 1.66 8.10
N ILE A 53 -8.29 2.23 8.19
CA ILE A 53 -9.45 1.84 7.36
C ILE A 53 -9.50 2.63 6.06
N ILE A 54 -9.19 3.93 6.08
CA ILE A 54 -9.30 4.80 4.89
C ILE A 54 -8.20 4.50 3.85
N PRO A 55 -6.90 4.41 4.22
CA PRO A 55 -5.82 4.15 3.26
C PRO A 55 -5.98 2.88 2.39
N PRO A 56 -6.37 1.70 2.91
CA PRO A 56 -6.55 0.52 2.07
C PRO A 56 -7.65 0.70 1.01
N LEU A 57 -8.68 1.50 1.27
CA LEU A 57 -9.71 1.82 0.28
C LEU A 57 -9.13 2.66 -0.87
N VAL A 58 -8.31 3.66 -0.54
CA VAL A 58 -7.60 4.49 -1.53
C VAL A 58 -6.58 3.66 -2.31
N LEU A 59 -5.85 2.77 -1.64
CA LEU A 59 -4.91 1.82 -2.25
C LEU A 59 -5.61 0.93 -3.28
N LEU A 60 -6.75 0.34 -2.92
CA LEU A 60 -7.54 -0.49 -3.84
C LEU A 60 -8.04 0.30 -5.05
N PHE A 61 -8.46 1.56 -4.85
CA PHE A 61 -8.86 2.43 -5.94
C PHE A 61 -7.71 2.73 -6.90
N GLN A 62 -6.52 3.08 -6.38
CA GLN A 62 -5.34 3.36 -7.19
C GLN A 62 -4.82 2.10 -7.91
N ALA A 63 -4.87 0.94 -7.26
CA ALA A 63 -4.54 -0.35 -7.88
C ALA A 63 -5.49 -0.70 -9.03
N ARG A 64 -6.79 -0.42 -8.89
CA ARG A 64 -7.78 -0.57 -9.97
C ARG A 64 -7.49 0.35 -11.15
N LYS A 65 -7.10 1.61 -10.89
CA LYS A 65 -6.68 2.54 -11.95
C LYS A 65 -5.47 2.03 -12.71
N LEU A 66 -4.44 1.54 -12.01
CA LEU A 66 -3.26 0.95 -12.63
C LEU A 66 -3.61 -0.28 -13.50
N ASN A 67 -4.48 -1.16 -13.00
CA ASN A 67 -4.91 -2.33 -13.75
C ASN A 67 -5.67 -1.93 -15.03
N LYS A 68 -6.54 -0.91 -14.98
CA LYS A 68 -7.22 -0.38 -16.18
C LYS A 68 -6.25 0.23 -17.19
N ALA A 69 -5.16 0.83 -16.72
CA ALA A 69 -4.09 1.37 -17.56
C ALA A 69 -3.09 0.30 -18.06
N ASN A 70 -3.39 -0.99 -17.83
CA ASN A 70 -2.57 -2.12 -18.28
C ASN A 70 -1.09 -2.01 -17.89
N TYR A 71 -0.80 -1.43 -16.71
CA TYR A 71 0.57 -1.32 -16.18
C TYR A 71 1.54 -0.58 -17.10
N GLY A 72 1.05 0.47 -17.78
CA GLY A 72 1.88 1.39 -18.54
C GLY A 72 3.03 1.98 -17.71
N LYS A 73 4.09 2.43 -18.38
CA LYS A 73 5.33 2.86 -17.71
C LYS A 73 5.09 4.05 -16.78
N GLU A 74 4.34 5.04 -17.25
CA GLU A 74 4.06 6.27 -16.50
C GLU A 74 3.10 6.00 -15.34
N GLU A 75 2.04 5.25 -15.59
CA GLU A 75 1.03 4.90 -14.59
C GLU A 75 1.61 4.01 -13.50
N SER A 76 2.51 3.10 -13.87
CA SER A 76 3.28 2.31 -12.90
C SER A 76 4.17 3.20 -12.04
N ALA A 77 4.90 4.15 -12.63
CA ALA A 77 5.74 5.07 -11.88
C ALA A 77 4.91 5.92 -10.90
N ASN A 78 3.79 6.48 -11.36
CA ASN A 78 2.86 7.25 -10.54
C ASN A 78 2.27 6.39 -9.41
N PHE A 79 1.94 5.13 -9.69
CA PHE A 79 1.45 4.20 -8.68
C PHE A 79 2.50 3.91 -7.60
N TYR A 80 3.76 3.65 -7.95
CA TYR A 80 4.81 3.41 -6.96
C TYR A 80 5.18 4.65 -6.16
N GLN A 81 5.11 5.85 -6.76
CA GLN A 81 5.23 7.11 -6.03
C GLN A 81 4.08 7.29 -5.03
N PHE A 82 2.84 7.01 -5.46
CA PHE A 82 1.67 7.01 -4.58
C PHE A 82 1.84 6.02 -3.41
N LEU A 83 2.32 4.79 -3.67
CA LEU A 83 2.58 3.82 -2.60
C LEU A 83 3.56 4.38 -1.55
N LEU A 84 4.63 5.02 -2.00
CA LEU A 84 5.60 5.64 -1.10
C LEU A 84 4.96 6.77 -0.28
N GLN A 85 4.16 7.64 -0.92
CA GLN A 85 3.46 8.72 -0.23
C GLN A 85 2.44 8.20 0.79
N LEU A 86 1.72 7.13 0.45
CA LEU A 86 0.75 6.49 1.34
C LEU A 86 1.44 5.98 2.62
N VAL A 87 2.53 5.24 2.47
CA VAL A 87 3.31 4.72 3.62
C VAL A 87 3.94 5.87 4.41
N LEU A 88 4.47 6.91 3.74
CA LEU A 88 5.01 8.08 4.43
C LEU A 88 3.94 8.84 5.23
N SER A 89 2.70 8.89 4.75
CA SER A 89 1.59 9.52 5.47
C SER A 89 1.24 8.79 6.76
N GLU A 90 1.46 7.47 6.83
CA GLU A 90 1.23 6.71 8.06
C GLU A 90 2.14 7.21 9.18
N PHE A 91 3.43 7.45 8.89
CA PHE A 91 4.40 7.98 9.87
C PHE A 91 3.96 9.31 10.50
N VAL A 92 3.19 10.14 9.78
CA VAL A 92 2.62 11.38 10.33
C VAL A 92 1.61 11.08 11.43
N SER A 93 0.87 9.98 11.31
CA SER A 93 -0.18 9.59 12.26
C SER A 93 0.34 8.82 13.49
N PHE A 94 1.55 8.24 13.43
CA PHE A 94 2.14 7.44 14.52
C PHE A 94 2.20 8.16 15.88
N PRO A 95 2.60 9.44 15.99
CA PRO A 95 2.63 10.14 17.29
C PRO A 95 1.26 10.31 17.96
N PHE A 96 0.17 10.11 17.21
CA PHE A 96 -1.20 10.33 17.67
C PHE A 96 -1.95 9.03 17.96
N MET A 97 -1.37 7.87 17.60
CA MET A 97 -1.88 6.53 17.89
C MET A 97 -1.49 6.08 19.29
#